data_AF-A0A9E2L1S5-F1
#
_entry.id   AF-A0A9E2L1S5-F1
#
_cell.length_a   1.000
_cell.length_b   1.000
_cell.length_c   1.000
_cell.angle_alpha   90.00
_cell.angle_beta   90.00
_cell.angle_gamma   90.00
#
_symmetry.space_group_name_H-M   'P 1'
#
loop_
_entity.id
_entity.type
_entity.pdbx_description
1 polymer ?
#
loop_
_entity_poly.entity_id
_entity_poly.type
_entity_poly.pdbx_seq_one_letter_code
_entity_poly.pdbx_strand_id
1 'polypeptide(L)'
;MFQIPVAKLNDFFAAVAEQEELYLPVDNVAGQAEFKKWEKGDKLSTALNTVRSAKDFFFPQTENLMEFKMEGKNIDVVDAHADVKNFAVFGVRGCDAAAFHVLDTVFLVDPIDTYYKNRREHGVMITLACTEPAPTCFCNLFGTDATNPGGDITSWIVDEMMYLEAVTDKGKNFLEKYKACFEDAAQDANAKVDAQKSEVSKKLEALPFAHLKMDKFKGENLMELFNDPAWEKLSKACLGCGTCTFVCPTCQCYDIRDFDTGHGIKRFRCWDSCMYSDFTQMAHGNPRTTQLERFRQRFMHKLVYHPANHNGEYSCVGCGRCLAKCPISMNIVKVMKTLGKN
;
A
#
# COMPACT_ATOMS: atom_id res chain seq x y z
N MET A 1 22.36 8.24 11.95
CA MET A 1 21.56 7.06 12.28
C MET A 1 21.40 7.00 13.78
N PHE A 2 20.20 6.71 14.26
CA PHE A 2 19.90 6.45 15.67
C PHE A 2 19.75 4.95 15.90
N GLN A 3 19.85 4.51 17.15
CA GLN A 3 19.58 3.14 17.56
C GLN A 3 18.74 3.06 18.83
N ILE A 4 17.98 1.98 18.98
CA ILE A 4 17.21 1.64 20.18
C ILE A 4 17.19 0.12 20.37
N PRO A 5 17.40 -0.39 21.60
CA PRO A 5 17.19 -1.81 21.88
C PRO A 5 15.76 -2.24 21.60
N VAL A 6 15.56 -3.41 20.98
CA VAL A 6 14.23 -3.96 20.66
C VAL A 6 13.37 -4.07 21.93
N ALA A 7 13.97 -4.39 23.07
CA ALA A 7 13.30 -4.44 24.37
C ALA A 7 12.70 -3.10 24.83
N LYS A 8 13.20 -1.96 24.34
CA LYS A 8 12.72 -0.60 24.65
C LYS A 8 11.72 -0.05 23.64
N LEU A 9 11.36 -0.81 22.59
CA LEU A 9 10.42 -0.32 21.57
C LEU A 9 9.06 0.06 22.14
N ASN A 10 8.55 -0.68 23.14
CA ASN A 10 7.28 -0.34 23.77
C ASN A 10 7.31 0.99 24.51
N ASP A 11 8.45 1.37 25.09
CA ASP A 11 8.60 2.66 25.76
C ASP A 11 8.62 3.79 24.72
N PHE A 12 9.30 3.58 23.59
CA PHE A 12 9.25 4.50 22.45
C PHE A 12 7.83 4.63 21.88
N PHE A 13 7.11 3.51 21.69
CA PHE A 13 5.72 3.53 21.21
C PHE A 13 4.80 4.26 22.18
N ALA A 14 4.97 4.08 23.49
CA ALA A 14 4.25 4.83 24.50
C ALA A 14 4.51 6.34 24.40
N ALA A 15 5.79 6.74 24.27
CA ALA A 15 6.17 8.15 24.14
C ALA A 15 5.56 8.81 22.89
N VAL A 16 5.47 8.09 21.77
CA VAL A 16 4.79 8.59 20.56
C VAL A 16 3.28 8.70 20.79
N ALA A 17 2.67 7.66 21.34
CA ALA A 17 1.22 7.58 21.57
C ALA A 17 0.69 8.63 22.57
N GLU A 18 1.56 9.19 23.44
CA GLU A 18 1.22 10.31 24.32
C GLU A 18 1.02 11.64 23.58
N GLN A 19 1.63 11.80 22.40
CA GLN A 19 1.67 13.07 21.68
C GLN A 19 0.89 13.04 20.36
N GLU A 20 0.79 11.89 19.72
CA GLU A 20 0.12 11.70 18.43
C GLU A 20 -0.41 10.27 18.28
N GLU A 21 -1.30 10.04 17.31
CA GLU A 21 -1.80 8.68 17.10
C GLU A 21 -0.71 7.78 16.51
N LEU A 22 -0.39 6.67 17.18
CA LEU A 22 0.54 5.67 16.67
C LEU A 22 -0.23 4.45 16.15
N TYR A 23 0.12 3.99 14.96
CA TYR A 23 -0.38 2.77 14.37
C TYR A 23 0.77 1.82 14.08
N LEU A 24 0.60 0.53 14.40
CA LEU A 24 1.61 -0.50 14.09
C LEU A 24 0.97 -1.87 13.82
N PRO A 25 1.68 -2.80 13.16
CA PRO A 25 1.21 -4.16 12.95
C PRO A 25 1.08 -4.91 14.27
N VAL A 26 -0.12 -5.35 14.61
CA VAL A 26 -0.42 -6.20 15.78
C VAL A 26 -1.10 -7.47 15.27
N ASP A 27 -0.82 -8.61 15.91
CA ASP A 27 -1.51 -9.86 15.57
C ASP A 27 -2.92 -9.86 16.15
N ASN A 28 -3.92 -10.09 15.29
CA ASN A 28 -5.29 -10.27 15.71
C ASN A 28 -5.54 -11.67 16.29
N VAL A 29 -6.76 -11.92 16.77
CA VAL A 29 -7.16 -13.21 17.37
C VAL A 29 -7.00 -14.41 16.44
N ALA A 30 -6.94 -14.19 15.12
CA ALA A 30 -6.71 -15.22 14.12
C ALA A 30 -5.22 -15.41 13.77
N GLY A 31 -4.31 -14.75 14.50
CA GLY A 31 -2.86 -14.80 14.27
C GLY A 31 -2.42 -14.08 12.99
N GLN A 32 -3.26 -13.17 12.47
CA GLN A 32 -2.93 -12.37 11.30
C GLN A 32 -2.56 -10.95 11.72
N ALA A 33 -1.47 -10.43 11.16
CA ALA A 33 -1.07 -9.05 11.41
C ALA A 33 -2.03 -8.06 10.73
N GLU A 34 -2.47 -7.06 11.47
CA GLU A 34 -3.22 -5.91 10.98
C GLU A 34 -2.65 -4.64 11.58
N PHE A 35 -2.72 -3.53 10.84
CA PHE A 35 -2.39 -2.26 11.44
C PHE A 35 -3.51 -1.86 12.39
N LYS A 36 -3.15 -1.61 13.65
CA LYS A 36 -4.07 -1.16 14.70
C LYS A 36 -3.49 0.09 15.35
N LYS A 37 -4.36 0.98 15.84
CA LYS A 37 -3.95 2.04 16.77
C LYS A 37 -3.33 1.37 18.00
N TRP A 38 -2.12 1.77 18.35
CA TRP A 38 -1.39 1.18 19.46
C TRP A 38 -2.04 1.53 20.79
N GLU A 39 -2.19 0.52 21.63
CA GLU A 39 -2.60 0.65 23.03
C GLU A 39 -1.55 0.02 23.94
N LYS A 40 -1.48 0.47 25.20
CA LYS A 40 -0.51 -0.05 26.16
C LYS A 40 -0.65 -1.57 26.31
N GLY A 41 0.41 -2.30 25.99
CA GLY A 41 0.45 -3.76 26.04
C GLY A 41 0.35 -4.44 24.67
N ASP A 42 0.00 -3.70 23.61
CA ASP A 42 0.09 -4.20 22.24
C ASP A 42 1.55 -4.55 21.91
N LYS A 43 1.73 -5.63 21.16
CA LYS A 43 3.03 -6.13 20.71
C LYS A 43 3.14 -5.99 19.20
N LEU A 44 4.30 -5.51 18.75
CA LEU A 44 4.63 -5.50 17.34
C LEU A 44 4.65 -6.93 16.79
N SER A 45 3.86 -7.17 15.73
CA SER A 45 3.81 -8.44 15.03
C SER A 45 5.15 -8.77 14.37
N THR A 46 5.53 -10.05 14.40
CA THR A 46 6.69 -10.57 13.67
C THR A 46 6.36 -10.94 12.23
N ALA A 47 5.10 -10.80 11.79
CA ALA A 47 4.70 -11.11 10.43
C ALA A 47 5.38 -10.18 9.41
N LEU A 48 5.70 -10.73 8.24
CA LEU A 48 6.24 -9.94 7.14
C LEU A 48 5.25 -8.87 6.67
N ASN A 49 4.01 -9.25 6.37
CA ASN A 49 2.99 -8.35 5.85
C ASN A 49 1.72 -8.43 6.68
N THR A 50 1.09 -7.28 6.90
CA THR A 50 -0.29 -7.17 7.34
C THR A 50 -1.26 -7.65 6.26
N VAL A 51 -2.48 -8.05 6.66
CA VAL A 51 -3.55 -8.48 5.74
C VAL A 51 -3.90 -7.39 4.73
N ARG A 52 -4.02 -6.15 5.21
CA ARG A 52 -4.21 -4.93 4.41
C ARG A 52 -2.96 -4.07 4.49
N SER A 53 -2.58 -3.49 3.37
CA SER A 53 -1.42 -2.58 3.30
C SER A 53 -1.64 -1.30 4.07
N ALA A 54 -0.55 -0.56 4.32
CA ALA A 54 -0.59 0.78 4.93
C ALA A 54 -1.41 1.83 4.13
N LYS A 55 -1.87 1.50 2.92
CA LYS A 55 -2.77 2.34 2.10
C LYS A 55 -3.95 2.92 2.88
N ASP A 56 -4.50 2.17 3.83
CA ASP A 56 -5.66 2.57 4.64
C ASP A 56 -5.50 3.91 5.36
N PHE A 57 -4.26 4.29 5.69
CA PHE A 57 -3.97 5.52 6.42
C PHE A 57 -4.07 6.78 5.57
N PHE A 58 -3.85 6.64 4.27
CA PHE A 58 -3.80 7.76 3.34
C PHE A 58 -4.97 7.74 2.36
N PHE A 59 -5.51 6.56 2.08
CA PHE A 59 -6.69 6.34 1.27
C PHE A 59 -7.59 5.29 1.94
N PRO A 60 -8.35 5.67 2.97
CA PRO A 60 -9.16 4.73 3.75
C PRO A 60 -10.26 4.09 2.91
N GLN A 61 -10.73 2.92 3.34
CA GLN A 61 -11.77 2.18 2.63
C GLN A 61 -13.10 2.93 2.53
N THR A 62 -13.38 3.81 3.48
CA THR A 62 -14.57 4.65 3.49
C THR A 62 -14.20 6.00 4.07
N GLU A 63 -14.60 7.07 3.40
CA GLU A 63 -14.34 8.43 3.81
C GLU A 63 -15.52 9.33 3.46
N ASN A 64 -16.05 10.03 4.47
CA ASN A 64 -17.09 11.02 4.25
C ASN A 64 -16.50 12.23 3.53
N LEU A 65 -17.20 12.71 2.52
CA LEU A 65 -16.80 13.86 1.71
C LEU A 65 -17.66 15.09 2.03
N MET A 66 -18.97 14.90 2.15
CA MET A 66 -19.92 16.00 2.39
C MET A 66 -21.13 15.49 3.17
N GLU A 67 -21.71 16.35 3.99
CA GLU A 67 -23.03 16.12 4.58
C GLU A 67 -24.01 17.20 4.09
N PHE A 68 -25.23 16.81 3.77
CA PHE A 68 -26.31 17.68 3.34
C PHE A 68 -27.41 17.65 4.40
N LYS A 69 -27.59 18.75 5.11
CA LYS A 69 -28.67 18.90 6.10
C LYS A 69 -29.85 19.58 5.43
N MET A 70 -31.03 18.98 5.60
CA MET A 70 -32.27 19.43 4.97
C MET A 70 -33.17 20.04 6.04
N GLU A 71 -33.46 21.34 5.93
CA GLU A 71 -34.45 22.04 6.76
C GLU A 71 -35.53 22.66 5.86
N GLY A 72 -36.63 21.92 5.66
CA GLY A 72 -37.69 22.32 4.73
C GLY A 72 -37.19 22.39 3.29
N LYS A 73 -37.01 23.60 2.75
CA LYS A 73 -36.44 23.84 1.40
C LYS A 73 -34.98 24.31 1.43
N ASN A 74 -34.40 24.49 2.61
CA ASN A 74 -33.02 24.90 2.78
C ASN A 74 -32.11 23.67 2.81
N ILE A 75 -30.98 23.76 2.11
CA ILE A 75 -29.95 22.73 2.08
C ILE A 75 -28.65 23.35 2.59
N ASP A 76 -28.20 22.89 3.76
CA ASP A 76 -26.89 23.26 4.29
C ASP A 76 -25.88 22.17 3.91
N VAL A 77 -24.82 22.58 3.23
CA VAL A 77 -23.70 21.69 2.86
C VAL A 77 -22.62 21.84 3.92
N VAL A 78 -22.33 20.75 4.61
CA VAL A 78 -21.23 20.65 5.58
C VAL A 78 -20.08 19.92 4.91
N ASP A 79 -18.94 20.60 4.80
CA ASP A 79 -17.72 19.97 4.36
C ASP A 79 -17.24 18.99 5.45
N ALA A 80 -17.03 17.73 5.07
CA ALA A 80 -16.49 16.71 5.98
C ALA A 80 -14.96 16.77 6.05
N HIS A 81 -14.33 17.68 5.30
CA HIS A 81 -12.90 17.94 5.31
C HIS A 81 -12.45 18.52 6.66
N ALA A 82 -12.16 17.63 7.61
CA ALA A 82 -11.48 17.98 8.86
C ALA A 82 -9.97 17.86 8.69
N ASP A 83 -9.21 18.77 9.30
CA ASP A 83 -7.76 18.62 9.42
C ASP A 83 -7.45 17.30 10.14
N VAL A 84 -6.67 16.44 9.49
CA VAL A 84 -6.28 15.16 10.05
C VAL A 84 -5.24 15.44 11.12
N LYS A 85 -5.45 14.93 12.34
CA LYS A 85 -4.44 15.05 13.39
C LYS A 85 -3.15 14.38 12.95
N ASN A 86 -1.99 14.89 13.38
CA ASN A 86 -0.72 14.20 13.18
C ASN A 86 -0.79 12.77 13.70
N PHE A 87 -0.22 11.85 12.93
CA PHE A 87 -0.17 10.43 13.27
C PHE A 87 1.11 9.80 12.72
N ALA A 88 1.55 8.73 13.35
CA ALA A 88 2.69 7.92 12.92
C ALA A 88 2.24 6.50 12.57
N VAL A 89 2.75 5.96 11.47
CA VAL A 89 2.55 4.55 11.10
C VAL A 89 3.90 3.86 11.13
N PHE A 90 4.09 2.99 12.12
CA PHE A 90 5.30 2.20 12.30
C PHE A 90 5.19 0.85 11.60
N GLY A 91 6.30 0.32 11.09
CA GLY A 91 6.36 -1.03 10.53
C GLY A 91 5.86 -1.15 9.10
N VAL A 92 5.80 -0.03 8.35
CA VAL A 92 5.42 -0.05 6.94
C VAL A 92 6.52 -0.74 6.12
N ARG A 93 6.18 -1.74 5.31
CA ARG A 93 7.17 -2.43 4.48
C ARG A 93 7.54 -1.60 3.26
N GLY A 94 8.74 -1.77 2.73
CA GLY A 94 9.22 -1.03 1.54
C GLY A 94 8.28 -1.11 0.33
N CYS A 95 7.63 -2.26 0.12
CA CYS A 95 6.62 -2.39 -0.93
C CYS A 95 5.34 -1.58 -0.68
N ASP A 96 4.91 -1.39 0.57
CA ASP A 96 3.80 -0.49 0.88
C ASP A 96 4.23 0.98 0.76
N ALA A 97 5.45 1.31 1.20
CA ALA A 97 6.02 2.64 1.04
C ALA A 97 6.13 3.06 -0.44
N ALA A 98 6.67 2.18 -1.28
CA ALA A 98 6.78 2.38 -2.73
C ALA A 98 5.41 2.54 -3.40
N ALA A 99 4.35 1.93 -2.85
CA ALA A 99 3.02 2.08 -3.41
C ALA A 99 2.48 3.49 -3.27
N PHE A 100 2.92 4.26 -2.27
CA PHE A 100 2.51 5.66 -2.14
C PHE A 100 3.05 6.52 -3.27
N HIS A 101 4.23 6.25 -3.82
CA HIS A 101 4.69 6.95 -5.03
C HIS A 101 3.70 6.76 -6.20
N VAL A 102 3.23 5.53 -6.40
CA VAL A 102 2.20 5.21 -7.41
C VAL A 102 0.86 5.89 -7.13
N LEU A 103 0.46 6.02 -5.85
CA LEU A 103 -0.79 6.69 -5.50
C LEU A 103 -0.66 8.22 -5.59
N ASP A 104 0.51 8.76 -5.27
CA ASP A 104 0.82 10.19 -5.33
C ASP A 104 0.70 10.69 -6.79
N THR A 105 1.11 9.90 -7.79
CA THR A 105 0.94 10.27 -9.23
C THR A 105 -0.53 10.39 -9.68
N VAL A 106 -1.46 9.86 -8.87
CA VAL A 106 -2.90 9.83 -9.19
C VAL A 106 -3.69 10.82 -8.34
N PHE A 107 -3.35 10.93 -7.05
CA PHE A 107 -4.11 11.76 -6.10
C PHE A 107 -3.50 13.14 -5.86
N LEU A 108 -2.22 13.37 -6.21
CA LEU A 108 -1.54 14.66 -6.07
C LEU A 108 -1.29 15.38 -7.41
N VAL A 109 -1.92 14.90 -8.49
CA VAL A 109 -1.98 15.58 -9.79
C VAL A 109 -3.29 16.36 -9.91
N ASP A 110 -3.33 17.42 -10.71
CA ASP A 110 -4.51 18.27 -10.88
C ASP A 110 -5.72 17.53 -11.48
N PRO A 111 -6.93 17.60 -10.87
CA PRO A 111 -7.23 18.24 -9.59
C PRO A 111 -6.74 17.40 -8.40
N ILE A 112 -6.05 18.05 -7.45
CA ILE A 112 -5.49 17.39 -6.26
C ILE A 112 -6.63 16.89 -5.35
N ASP A 113 -6.52 15.64 -4.91
CA ASP A 113 -7.35 15.06 -3.87
C ASP A 113 -6.94 15.61 -2.50
N THR A 114 -7.68 16.60 -2.00
CA THR A 114 -7.35 17.32 -0.76
C THR A 114 -7.36 16.42 0.47
N TYR A 115 -8.22 15.40 0.51
CA TYR A 115 -8.30 14.42 1.59
C TYR A 115 -7.03 13.55 1.66
N TYR A 116 -6.60 13.02 0.52
CA TYR A 116 -5.37 12.24 0.41
C TYR A 116 -4.15 13.11 0.74
N LYS A 117 -4.07 14.32 0.17
CA LYS A 117 -2.99 15.28 0.46
C LYS A 117 -2.88 15.59 1.95
N ASN A 118 -4.01 15.92 2.59
CA ASN A 118 -4.07 16.22 4.02
C ASN A 118 -3.51 15.07 4.86
N ARG A 119 -3.87 13.82 4.56
CA ARG A 119 -3.30 12.63 5.22
C ARG A 119 -1.81 12.45 4.94
N ARG A 120 -1.35 12.67 3.70
CA ARG A 120 0.07 12.58 3.33
C ARG A 120 0.92 13.65 4.03
N GLU A 121 0.37 14.82 4.32
CA GLU A 121 1.04 15.90 5.06
C GLU A 121 1.13 15.60 6.56
N HIS A 122 0.09 15.05 7.19
CA HIS A 122 0.03 14.80 8.63
C HIS A 122 0.57 13.44 9.09
N GLY A 123 0.63 12.45 8.19
CA GLY A 123 1.15 11.12 8.48
C GLY A 123 2.67 11.06 8.39
N VAL A 124 3.33 10.51 9.42
CA VAL A 124 4.74 10.13 9.43
C VAL A 124 4.85 8.63 9.18
N MET A 125 5.59 8.24 8.14
CA MET A 125 5.78 6.84 7.79
C MET A 125 7.14 6.32 8.25
N ILE A 126 7.13 5.44 9.26
CA ILE A 126 8.31 4.75 9.75
C ILE A 126 8.32 3.35 9.15
N THR A 127 9.19 3.16 8.16
CA THR A 127 9.28 1.91 7.42
C THR A 127 10.22 0.93 8.11
N LEU A 128 9.97 -0.37 7.94
CA LEU A 128 10.78 -1.45 8.48
C LEU A 128 11.24 -2.38 7.37
N ALA A 129 12.56 -2.47 7.19
CA ALA A 129 13.19 -3.31 6.19
C ALA A 129 12.79 -4.79 6.37
N CYS A 130 12.69 -5.51 5.26
CA CYS A 130 12.40 -6.93 5.28
C CYS A 130 13.63 -7.71 5.75
N THR A 131 13.41 -8.75 6.54
CA THR A 131 14.45 -9.69 7.00
C THR A 131 14.29 -11.08 6.38
N GLU A 132 13.03 -11.48 6.16
CA GLU A 132 12.64 -12.75 5.56
C GLU A 132 11.52 -12.50 4.53
N PRO A 133 11.85 -12.40 3.24
CA PRO A 133 10.84 -12.21 2.20
C PRO A 133 10.05 -13.51 1.97
N ALA A 134 8.76 -13.38 1.69
CA ALA A 134 7.92 -14.56 1.45
C ALA A 134 8.13 -15.14 0.04
N PRO A 135 7.85 -16.45 -0.19
CA PRO A 135 7.89 -17.06 -1.53
C PRO A 135 7.01 -16.38 -2.58
N THR A 136 6.01 -15.60 -2.14
CA THR A 136 5.12 -14.83 -3.01
C THR A 136 5.67 -13.46 -3.40
N CYS A 137 6.83 -13.04 -2.87
CA CYS A 137 7.41 -11.73 -3.13
C CYS A 137 8.16 -11.69 -4.47
N PHE A 138 8.10 -10.54 -5.14
CA PHE A 138 8.78 -10.24 -6.40
C PHE A 138 8.93 -8.72 -6.56
N CYS A 139 9.20 -8.03 -5.45
CA CYS A 139 9.28 -6.57 -5.37
C CYS A 139 10.50 -6.00 -6.11
N ASN A 140 11.60 -6.75 -6.17
CA ASN A 140 12.81 -6.41 -6.93
C ASN A 140 12.51 -6.16 -8.42
N LEU A 141 11.60 -6.94 -9.02
CA LEU A 141 11.18 -6.76 -10.43
C LEU A 141 10.53 -5.40 -10.71
N PHE A 142 9.99 -4.77 -9.68
CA PHE A 142 9.31 -3.48 -9.75
C PHE A 142 10.17 -2.34 -9.18
N GLY A 143 11.48 -2.56 -9.02
CA GLY A 143 12.42 -1.54 -8.52
C GLY A 143 12.25 -1.22 -7.03
N THR A 144 11.44 -1.99 -6.30
CA THR A 144 11.26 -1.82 -4.86
C THR A 144 12.38 -2.54 -4.11
N ASP A 145 13.22 -1.77 -3.41
CA ASP A 145 14.24 -2.30 -2.51
C ASP A 145 13.61 -2.67 -1.15
N ALA A 146 13.55 -3.98 -0.85
CA ALA A 146 13.02 -4.45 0.43
C ALA A 146 13.98 -4.23 1.61
N THR A 147 15.25 -3.96 1.32
CA THR A 147 16.34 -3.78 2.28
C THR A 147 16.58 -2.30 2.61
N ASN A 148 16.13 -1.40 1.74
CA ASN A 148 16.13 0.05 1.95
C ASN A 148 14.73 0.64 1.66
N PRO A 149 13.77 0.47 2.58
CA PRO A 149 12.35 0.70 2.32
C PRO A 149 11.89 2.15 2.17
N GLY A 150 12.73 3.15 2.48
CA GLY A 150 12.41 4.57 2.31
C GLY A 150 11.35 5.08 3.29
N GLY A 151 10.41 5.91 2.81
CA GLY A 151 9.43 6.60 3.65
C GLY A 151 9.98 7.86 4.30
N ASP A 152 9.44 8.26 5.45
CA ASP A 152 9.96 9.41 6.20
C ASP A 152 11.16 9.01 7.07
N ILE A 153 11.08 7.81 7.65
CA ILE A 153 12.15 7.18 8.44
C ILE A 153 12.30 5.74 7.95
N THR A 154 13.52 5.35 7.60
CA THR A 154 13.88 3.96 7.34
C THR A 154 14.37 3.31 8.63
N SER A 155 13.93 2.08 8.91
CA SER A 155 14.44 1.30 10.05
C SER A 155 14.79 -0.15 9.72
N TRP A 156 15.73 -0.69 10.49
CA TRP A 156 16.24 -2.07 10.39
C TRP A 156 16.30 -2.68 11.79
N ILE A 157 15.83 -3.92 11.95
CA ILE A 157 16.06 -4.69 13.17
C ILE A 157 17.15 -5.71 12.89
N VAL A 158 18.32 -5.55 13.52
CA VAL A 158 19.44 -6.50 13.45
C VAL A 158 19.74 -6.95 14.86
N ASP A 159 19.69 -8.26 15.08
CA ASP A 159 19.79 -8.88 16.41
C ASP A 159 18.76 -8.25 17.39
N GLU A 160 19.22 -7.74 18.53
CA GLU A 160 18.37 -7.11 19.55
C GLU A 160 18.32 -5.57 19.43
N MET A 161 18.77 -5.01 18.31
CA MET A 161 18.82 -3.56 18.07
C MET A 161 17.99 -3.15 16.86
N MET A 162 17.30 -2.02 16.98
CA MET A 162 16.70 -1.32 15.85
C MET A 162 17.53 -0.08 15.51
N TYR A 163 17.85 0.07 14.23
CA TYR A 163 18.50 1.25 13.66
C TYR A 163 17.48 2.08 12.91
N LEU A 164 17.55 3.41 13.04
CA LEU A 164 16.64 4.35 12.41
C LEU A 164 17.40 5.46 11.69
N GLU A 165 16.96 5.80 10.49
CA GLU A 165 17.52 6.86 9.68
C GLU A 165 16.41 7.72 9.08
N ALA A 166 16.49 9.04 9.28
CA ALA A 166 15.58 9.99 8.64
C ALA A 166 15.89 10.09 7.14
N VAL A 167 14.85 9.99 6.33
CA VAL A 167 14.91 10.11 4.86
C VAL A 167 14.37 11.47 4.42
N THR A 168 13.37 12.00 5.13
CA THR A 168 12.75 13.31 4.85
C THR A 168 12.92 14.27 6.02
N ASP A 169 12.69 15.57 5.79
CA ASP A 169 12.65 16.57 6.87
C ASP A 169 11.56 16.24 7.91
N LYS A 170 10.44 15.65 7.47
CA LYS A 170 9.40 15.16 8.35
C LYS A 170 9.93 14.07 9.29
N GLY A 171 10.65 13.10 8.75
CA GLY A 171 11.30 12.06 9.53
C GLY A 171 12.38 12.60 10.48
N LYS A 172 13.17 13.58 10.04
CA LYS A 172 14.18 14.24 10.88
C LYS A 172 13.54 14.93 12.08
N ASN A 173 12.47 15.69 11.86
CA ASN A 173 11.73 16.35 12.93
C ASN A 173 11.12 15.35 13.90
N PHE A 174 10.59 14.23 13.40
CA PHE A 174 10.06 13.16 14.24
C PHE A 174 11.15 12.51 15.11
N LEU A 175 12.31 12.14 14.54
CA LEU A 175 13.40 11.55 15.32
C LEU A 175 13.97 12.52 16.37
N GLU A 176 14.11 13.81 16.05
CA GLU A 176 14.53 14.82 17.03
C GLU A 176 13.49 15.03 18.14
N LYS A 177 12.19 15.00 17.81
CA LYS A 177 11.10 15.09 18.81
C LYS A 177 11.18 13.97 19.85
N TYR A 178 11.51 12.75 19.44
CA TYR A 178 11.60 11.57 20.31
C TYR A 178 13.05 11.18 20.66
N LYS A 179 14.01 12.10 20.49
CA LYS A 179 15.44 11.84 20.69
C LYS A 179 15.81 11.20 22.02
N ALA A 180 15.07 11.51 23.09
CA ALA A 180 15.28 10.91 24.40
C ALA A 180 15.05 9.38 24.44
N CYS A 181 14.36 8.81 23.45
CA CYS A 181 14.17 7.37 23.32
C CYS A 181 15.32 6.66 22.61
N PHE A 182 16.24 7.41 21.99
CA PHE A 182 17.26 6.90 21.08
C PHE A 182 18.67 7.21 21.58
N GLU A 183 19.61 6.40 21.13
CA GLU A 183 21.05 6.65 21.24
C GLU A 183 21.62 6.88 19.83
N ASP A 184 22.74 7.60 19.74
CA ASP A 184 23.50 7.64 18.49
C ASP A 184 23.95 6.22 18.13
N ALA A 185 23.81 5.84 16.85
CA ALA A 185 24.16 4.50 16.41
C ALA A 185 25.65 4.20 16.64
N ALA A 186 25.95 2.97 17.07
CA ALA A 186 27.32 2.52 17.26
C ALA A 186 28.14 2.62 15.95
N GLN A 187 29.46 2.72 16.06
CA GLN A 187 30.35 2.88 14.90
C GLN A 187 30.23 1.72 13.88
N ASP A 188 29.84 0.53 14.33
CA ASP A 188 29.65 -0.67 13.51
C ASP A 188 28.21 -0.84 12.97
N ALA A 189 27.29 0.08 13.28
CA ALA A 189 25.87 -0.02 12.90
C ALA A 189 25.68 -0.16 11.38
N ASN A 190 26.37 0.66 10.58
CA ASN A 190 26.30 0.59 9.13
C ASN A 190 26.75 -0.78 8.60
N ALA A 191 27.85 -1.32 9.14
CA ALA A 191 28.36 -2.63 8.75
C ALA A 191 27.37 -3.76 9.08
N LYS A 192 26.71 -3.71 10.25
CA LYS A 192 25.66 -4.66 10.65
C LYS A 192 24.44 -4.60 9.74
N VAL A 193 23.97 -3.39 9.46
CA VAL A 193 22.84 -3.15 8.55
C VAL A 193 23.18 -3.64 7.13
N ASP A 194 24.35 -3.32 6.59
CA ASP A 194 24.77 -3.72 5.25
C ASP A 194 24.97 -5.24 5.11
N ALA A 195 25.45 -5.91 6.17
CA ALA A 195 25.50 -7.36 6.23
C ALA A 195 24.10 -7.97 6.15
N GLN A 196 23.13 -7.45 6.92
CA GLN A 196 21.73 -7.90 6.83
C GLN A 196 21.14 -7.64 5.44
N LYS A 197 21.33 -6.45 4.87
CA LYS A 197 20.85 -6.12 3.52
C LYS A 197 21.39 -7.13 2.50
N SER A 198 22.67 -7.48 2.59
CA SER A 198 23.31 -8.46 1.71
C SER A 198 22.67 -9.86 1.83
N GLU A 199 22.38 -10.32 3.05
CA GLU A 199 21.69 -11.60 3.28
C GLU A 199 20.26 -11.59 2.72
N VAL A 200 19.51 -10.51 2.93
CA VAL A 200 18.15 -10.37 2.40
C VAL A 200 18.15 -10.33 0.87
N SER A 201 19.11 -9.64 0.25
CA SER A 201 19.28 -9.62 -1.20
C SER A 201 19.52 -11.02 -1.77
N LYS A 202 20.36 -11.85 -1.12
CA LYS A 202 20.54 -13.25 -1.54
C LYS A 202 19.23 -14.06 -1.47
N LYS A 203 18.45 -13.87 -0.41
CA LYS A 203 17.14 -14.54 -0.27
C LYS A 203 16.16 -14.10 -1.36
N LEU A 204 16.12 -12.81 -1.68
CA LEU A 204 15.28 -12.26 -2.74
C LEU A 204 15.64 -12.85 -4.11
N GLU A 205 16.93 -12.94 -4.43
CA GLU A 205 17.41 -13.57 -5.67
C GLU A 205 17.06 -15.07 -5.76
N ALA A 206 16.99 -15.76 -4.62
CA ALA A 206 16.59 -17.16 -4.57
C ALA A 206 15.07 -17.40 -4.68
N LEU A 207 14.24 -16.35 -4.67
CA LEU A 207 12.79 -16.50 -4.73
C LEU A 207 12.30 -17.02 -6.10
N PRO A 208 11.18 -17.76 -6.15
CA PRO A 208 10.67 -18.38 -7.39
C PRO A 208 10.33 -17.40 -8.52
N PHE A 209 10.21 -16.12 -8.19
CA PHE A 209 9.75 -15.06 -9.09
C PHE A 209 10.78 -13.95 -9.28
N ALA A 210 12.02 -14.11 -8.77
CA ALA A 210 13.06 -13.08 -8.83
C ALA A 210 13.46 -12.69 -10.26
N HIS A 211 13.25 -13.59 -11.23
CA HIS A 211 13.72 -13.45 -12.61
C HIS A 211 12.59 -13.46 -13.67
N LEU A 212 11.36 -13.08 -13.30
CA LEU A 212 10.32 -12.91 -14.32
C LEU A 212 10.69 -11.76 -15.26
N LYS A 213 10.58 -11.98 -16.56
CA LYS A 213 10.85 -10.96 -17.58
C LYS A 213 9.67 -10.00 -17.69
N MET A 214 10.01 -8.72 -17.72
CA MET A 214 9.07 -7.60 -17.85
C MET A 214 9.05 -6.99 -19.25
N ASP A 215 9.95 -7.40 -20.14
CA ASP A 215 10.25 -6.73 -21.41
C ASP A 215 9.02 -6.49 -22.30
N LYS A 216 8.05 -7.42 -22.26
CA LYS A 216 6.84 -7.33 -23.06
C LYS A 216 5.84 -6.31 -22.51
N PHE A 217 5.86 -6.01 -21.22
CA PHE A 217 4.88 -5.18 -20.53
C PHE A 217 5.22 -3.69 -20.67
N LYS A 218 5.22 -3.20 -21.92
CA LYS A 218 5.52 -1.81 -22.27
C LYS A 218 4.39 -1.21 -23.09
N GLY A 219 4.28 0.12 -23.08
CA GLY A 219 3.26 0.85 -23.84
C GLY A 219 3.28 0.56 -25.35
N GLU A 220 4.46 0.30 -25.92
CA GLU A 220 4.62 -0.08 -27.34
C GLU A 220 3.90 -1.39 -27.71
N ASN A 221 3.73 -2.31 -26.76
CA ASN A 221 3.08 -3.60 -26.98
C ASN A 221 1.59 -3.59 -26.57
N LEU A 222 1.00 -2.42 -26.32
CA LEU A 222 -0.34 -2.30 -25.75
C LEU A 222 -1.40 -3.04 -26.56
N MET A 223 -1.46 -2.80 -27.88
CA MET A 223 -2.50 -3.42 -28.72
C MET A 223 -2.26 -4.91 -28.93
N GLU A 224 -1.00 -5.37 -28.94
CA GLU A 224 -0.68 -6.79 -28.97
C GLU A 224 -1.18 -7.47 -27.69
N LEU A 225 -0.81 -6.93 -26.53
CA LEU A 225 -1.21 -7.47 -25.24
C LEU A 225 -2.72 -7.39 -25.03
N PHE A 226 -3.38 -6.31 -25.45
CA PHE A 226 -4.83 -6.15 -25.27
C PHE A 226 -5.65 -7.18 -26.03
N ASN A 227 -5.22 -7.51 -27.25
CA ASN A 227 -5.89 -8.44 -28.16
C ASN A 227 -5.41 -9.90 -28.01
N ASP A 228 -4.50 -10.19 -27.06
CA ASP A 228 -3.97 -11.54 -26.86
C ASP A 228 -5.10 -12.52 -26.46
N PRO A 229 -5.32 -13.61 -27.21
CA PRO A 229 -6.41 -14.55 -26.93
C PRO A 229 -6.24 -15.28 -25.58
N ALA A 230 -5.04 -15.27 -24.98
CA ALA A 230 -4.81 -15.90 -23.68
C ALA A 230 -5.65 -15.29 -22.54
N TRP A 231 -6.14 -14.05 -22.69
CA TRP A 231 -7.07 -13.44 -21.72
C TRP A 231 -8.32 -14.28 -21.50
N GLU A 232 -8.84 -14.93 -22.54
CA GLU A 232 -10.03 -15.77 -22.43
C GLU A 232 -9.78 -16.95 -21.48
N LYS A 233 -8.64 -17.63 -21.62
CA LYS A 233 -8.27 -18.74 -20.74
C LYS A 233 -7.97 -18.28 -19.31
N LEU A 234 -7.27 -17.15 -19.16
CA LEU A 234 -6.89 -16.61 -17.85
C LEU A 234 -8.10 -16.16 -17.03
N SER A 235 -9.05 -15.47 -17.68
CA SER A 235 -10.23 -14.91 -17.01
C SER A 235 -11.21 -15.98 -16.54
N LYS A 236 -11.35 -17.11 -17.26
CA LYS A 236 -12.24 -18.23 -16.89
C LYS A 236 -12.00 -18.80 -15.49
N ALA A 237 -10.77 -18.76 -15.00
CA ALA A 237 -10.44 -19.24 -13.65
C ALA A 237 -10.74 -18.20 -12.55
N CYS A 238 -10.92 -16.93 -12.90
CA CYS A 238 -11.14 -15.88 -11.92
C CYS A 238 -12.54 -15.99 -11.32
N LEU A 239 -12.66 -15.86 -9.99
CA LEU A 239 -13.97 -15.80 -9.32
C LEU A 239 -14.63 -14.42 -9.39
N GLY A 240 -13.90 -13.38 -9.80
CA GLY A 240 -14.42 -11.99 -9.78
C GLY A 240 -14.63 -11.41 -8.38
N CYS A 241 -14.09 -12.03 -7.33
CA CYS A 241 -14.35 -11.65 -5.92
C CYS A 241 -13.67 -10.36 -5.42
N GLY A 242 -12.77 -9.74 -6.22
CA GLY A 242 -12.11 -8.49 -5.85
C GLY A 242 -11.06 -8.54 -4.73
N THR A 243 -10.86 -9.67 -4.02
CA THR A 243 -9.89 -9.77 -2.91
C THR A 243 -8.52 -9.18 -3.26
N CYS A 244 -8.04 -9.46 -4.46
CA CYS A 244 -6.74 -9.00 -4.94
C CYS A 244 -6.69 -7.47 -5.20
N THR A 245 -7.80 -6.76 -5.45
CA THR A 245 -7.78 -5.27 -5.49
C THR A 245 -7.78 -4.68 -4.08
N PHE A 246 -8.52 -5.28 -3.15
CA PHE A 246 -8.66 -4.77 -1.77
C PHE A 246 -7.36 -4.91 -0.96
N VAL A 247 -6.57 -5.97 -1.17
CA VAL A 247 -5.26 -6.13 -0.49
C VAL A 247 -4.10 -5.46 -1.23
N CYS A 248 -4.34 -4.86 -2.39
CA CYS A 248 -3.28 -4.27 -3.21
C CYS A 248 -3.00 -2.83 -2.78
N PRO A 249 -1.73 -2.51 -2.46
CA PRO A 249 -1.37 -1.18 -1.97
C PRO A 249 -1.41 -0.09 -3.05
N THR A 250 -1.38 -0.47 -4.34
CA THR A 250 -1.47 0.48 -5.47
C THR A 250 -2.85 0.51 -6.13
N CYS A 251 -3.84 -0.21 -5.60
CA CYS A 251 -5.20 -0.13 -6.14
C CYS A 251 -5.92 1.11 -5.62
N GLN A 252 -6.39 1.95 -6.54
CA GLN A 252 -6.94 3.29 -6.28
C GLN A 252 -8.40 3.46 -6.74
N CYS A 253 -9.08 2.38 -7.12
CA CYS A 253 -10.47 2.44 -7.55
C CYS A 253 -11.39 2.72 -6.34
N TYR A 254 -12.29 3.67 -6.49
CA TYR A 254 -13.35 3.97 -5.51
C TYR A 254 -14.62 4.38 -6.24
N ASP A 255 -15.72 4.30 -5.50
CA ASP A 255 -17.03 4.80 -5.88
C ASP A 255 -17.47 5.90 -4.90
N ILE A 256 -18.39 6.76 -5.32
CA ILE A 256 -18.99 7.80 -4.47
C ILE A 256 -20.48 7.47 -4.32
N ARG A 257 -20.92 7.36 -3.07
CA ARG A 257 -22.30 7.02 -2.72
C ARG A 257 -22.89 8.07 -1.79
N ASP A 258 -24.19 8.23 -1.90
CA ASP A 258 -25.02 9.04 -1.01
C ASP A 258 -25.81 8.11 -0.11
N PHE A 259 -25.76 8.35 1.20
CA PHE A 259 -26.50 7.59 2.21
C PHE A 259 -27.49 8.51 2.93
N ASP A 260 -28.76 8.13 2.92
CA ASP A 260 -29.79 8.82 3.70
C ASP A 260 -29.74 8.37 5.16
N THR A 261 -29.47 9.32 6.06
CA THR A 261 -29.36 9.11 7.50
C THR A 261 -30.70 9.25 8.23
N GLY A 262 -31.78 9.62 7.53
CA GLY A 262 -33.07 10.01 8.12
C GLY A 262 -33.11 11.47 8.61
N HIS A 263 -31.96 12.14 8.71
CA HIS A 263 -31.83 13.56 9.10
C HIS A 263 -30.99 14.37 8.11
N GLY A 264 -30.78 13.85 6.90
CA GLY A 264 -29.92 14.42 5.87
C GLY A 264 -29.18 13.35 5.08
N ILE A 265 -28.40 13.77 4.09
CA ILE A 265 -27.61 12.88 3.23
C ILE A 265 -26.13 12.96 3.61
N LYS A 266 -25.44 11.83 3.70
CA LYS A 266 -23.97 11.77 3.76
C LYS A 266 -23.43 11.23 2.46
N ARG A 267 -22.61 12.04 1.77
CA ARG A 267 -21.82 11.62 0.63
C ARG A 267 -20.49 11.11 1.11
N PHE A 268 -20.13 9.91 0.70
CA PHE A 268 -18.86 9.28 1.05
C PHE A 268 -18.26 8.60 -0.17
N ARG A 269 -16.93 8.49 -0.19
CA ARG A 269 -16.25 7.56 -1.08
C ARG A 269 -16.00 6.24 -0.37
N CYS A 270 -16.11 5.14 -1.11
CA CYS A 270 -15.67 3.84 -0.65
C CYS A 270 -14.83 3.13 -1.70
N TRP A 271 -13.86 2.33 -1.29
CA TRP A 271 -13.08 1.53 -2.23
C TRP A 271 -13.98 0.66 -3.10
N ASP A 272 -13.60 0.58 -4.36
CA ASP A 272 -14.26 -0.24 -5.35
C ASP A 272 -13.20 -0.99 -6.17
N SER A 273 -13.63 -1.74 -7.19
CA SER A 273 -12.77 -2.55 -8.02
C SER A 273 -13.09 -2.32 -9.49
N CYS A 274 -12.06 -2.02 -10.28
CA CYS A 274 -12.19 -2.01 -11.74
C CYS A 274 -12.60 -3.37 -12.35
N MET A 275 -12.66 -4.42 -11.53
CA MET A 275 -13.12 -5.74 -11.90
C MET A 275 -14.62 -5.97 -11.69
N TYR A 276 -15.32 -5.10 -10.95
CA TYR A 276 -16.76 -5.21 -10.72
C TYR A 276 -17.54 -4.62 -11.89
N SER A 277 -18.74 -5.17 -12.14
CA SER A 277 -19.60 -4.72 -13.24
C SER A 277 -19.96 -3.25 -13.08
N ASP A 278 -20.34 -2.87 -11.87
CA ASP A 278 -21.00 -1.58 -11.61
C ASP A 278 -20.00 -0.42 -11.64
N PHE A 279 -18.70 -0.69 -11.42
CA PHE A 279 -17.64 0.33 -11.38
C PHE A 279 -17.53 1.18 -12.67
N THR A 280 -17.84 0.61 -13.84
CA THR A 280 -17.90 1.38 -15.10
C THR A 280 -19.29 1.56 -15.66
N GLN A 281 -20.32 1.27 -14.87
CA GLN A 281 -21.67 1.52 -15.30
C GLN A 281 -21.93 3.03 -15.32
N MET A 282 -22.31 3.52 -16.49
CA MET A 282 -22.71 4.91 -16.74
C MET A 282 -24.18 4.91 -17.18
N ALA A 283 -24.82 6.08 -17.18
CA ALA A 283 -26.22 6.22 -17.58
C ALA A 283 -26.52 5.60 -18.97
N HIS A 284 -25.55 5.61 -19.89
CA HIS A 284 -25.67 5.07 -21.24
C HIS A 284 -25.29 3.58 -21.36
N GLY A 285 -24.78 2.94 -20.30
CA GLY A 285 -24.40 1.52 -20.32
C GLY A 285 -23.05 1.24 -19.67
N ASN A 286 -22.44 0.10 -20.02
CA ASN A 286 -21.20 -0.36 -19.44
C ASN A 286 -20.19 -0.75 -20.54
N PRO A 287 -19.00 -0.12 -20.60
CA PRO A 287 -17.99 -0.42 -21.61
C PRO A 287 -17.29 -1.77 -21.39
N ARG A 288 -17.51 -2.44 -20.25
CA ARG A 288 -16.90 -3.74 -19.91
C ARG A 288 -17.96 -4.72 -19.42
N THR A 289 -18.71 -5.24 -20.37
CA THR A 289 -19.87 -6.11 -20.14
C THR A 289 -19.47 -7.51 -19.65
N THR A 290 -18.29 -7.99 -20.02
CA THR A 290 -17.85 -9.36 -19.71
C THR A 290 -16.82 -9.42 -18.58
N GLN A 291 -16.74 -10.58 -17.92
CA GLN A 291 -15.69 -10.84 -16.92
C GLN A 291 -14.28 -10.78 -17.53
N LEU A 292 -14.12 -11.20 -18.78
CA LEU A 292 -12.85 -11.12 -19.51
C LEU A 292 -12.34 -9.69 -19.58
N GLU A 293 -13.18 -8.75 -20.04
CA GLU A 293 -12.80 -7.34 -20.19
C GLU A 293 -12.40 -6.71 -18.86
N ARG A 294 -13.16 -7.00 -17.79
CA ARG A 294 -12.90 -6.51 -16.42
C ARG A 294 -11.65 -7.14 -15.80
N PHE A 295 -11.43 -8.43 -16.02
CA PHE A 295 -10.21 -9.12 -15.60
C PHE A 295 -8.98 -8.54 -16.30
N ARG A 296 -9.03 -8.41 -17.63
CA ARG A 296 -7.97 -7.81 -18.45
C ARG A 296 -7.65 -6.40 -17.98
N GLN A 297 -8.67 -5.57 -17.71
CA GLN A 297 -8.48 -4.18 -17.26
C GLN A 297 -7.53 -4.09 -16.06
N ARG A 298 -7.72 -4.93 -15.04
CA ARG A 298 -6.89 -4.91 -13.83
C ARG A 298 -5.42 -5.07 -14.14
N PHE A 299 -5.07 -6.05 -14.98
CA PHE A 299 -3.67 -6.37 -15.27
C PHE A 299 -3.07 -5.44 -16.31
N MET A 300 -3.84 -5.08 -17.35
CA MET A 300 -3.40 -4.06 -18.31
C MET A 300 -3.17 -2.71 -17.63
N HIS A 301 -4.02 -2.30 -16.68
CA HIS A 301 -3.78 -1.07 -15.93
C HIS A 301 -2.44 -1.11 -15.18
N LYS A 302 -2.14 -2.23 -14.50
CA LYS A 302 -0.92 -2.35 -13.71
C LYS A 302 0.36 -2.50 -14.53
N LEU A 303 0.29 -3.26 -15.62
CA LEU A 303 1.46 -3.69 -16.39
C LEU A 303 1.69 -2.89 -17.68
N VAL A 304 0.68 -2.18 -18.18
CA VAL A 304 0.75 -1.55 -19.51
C VAL A 304 0.31 -0.09 -19.48
N TYR A 305 -0.90 0.20 -19.01
CA TYR A 305 -1.47 1.56 -19.08
C TYR A 305 -0.77 2.51 -18.12
N HIS A 306 -0.54 2.10 -16.87
CA HIS A 306 0.16 2.95 -15.92
C HIS A 306 1.59 3.28 -16.38
N PRO A 307 2.45 2.31 -16.75
CA PRO A 307 3.80 2.64 -17.23
C PRO A 307 3.81 3.43 -18.54
N ALA A 308 2.86 3.21 -19.45
CA ALA A 308 2.74 4.02 -20.66
C ALA A 308 2.45 5.51 -20.37
N ASN A 309 1.73 5.79 -19.28
CA ASN A 309 1.29 7.14 -18.92
C ASN A 309 2.15 7.79 -17.81
N HIS A 310 3.04 7.03 -17.15
CA HIS A 310 3.82 7.47 -15.99
C HIS A 310 5.30 7.09 -16.14
N ASN A 311 5.90 7.44 -17.29
CA ASN A 311 7.35 7.33 -17.53
C ASN A 311 7.96 5.94 -17.23
N GLY A 312 7.22 4.87 -17.55
CA GLY A 312 7.66 3.49 -17.34
C GLY A 312 7.42 2.93 -15.94
N GLU A 313 6.84 3.70 -15.01
CA GLU A 313 6.49 3.22 -13.68
C GLU A 313 5.32 2.24 -13.73
N TYR A 314 5.45 1.07 -13.09
CA TYR A 314 4.36 0.09 -13.03
C TYR A 314 3.46 0.34 -11.82
N SER A 315 2.15 0.12 -11.95
CA SER A 315 1.22 0.14 -10.80
C SER A 315 1.22 -1.19 -10.02
N CYS A 316 2.40 -1.75 -9.77
CA CYS A 316 2.62 -2.93 -8.94
C CYS A 316 3.98 -2.80 -8.23
N VAL A 317 4.03 -3.23 -6.98
CA VAL A 317 5.20 -3.14 -6.07
C VAL A 317 5.71 -4.52 -5.64
N GLY A 318 5.21 -5.58 -6.26
CA GLY A 318 5.62 -6.98 -6.01
C GLY A 318 5.47 -7.49 -4.57
N CYS A 319 4.57 -6.91 -3.77
CA CYS A 319 4.36 -7.28 -2.36
C CYS A 319 3.82 -8.71 -2.13
N GLY A 320 3.35 -9.40 -3.17
CA GLY A 320 2.86 -10.78 -3.07
C GLY A 320 1.48 -10.98 -2.43
N ARG A 321 0.87 -9.97 -1.78
CA ARG A 321 -0.43 -10.12 -1.10
C ARG A 321 -1.54 -10.70 -1.99
N CYS A 322 -1.61 -10.27 -3.25
CA CYS A 322 -2.61 -10.77 -4.19
C CYS A 322 -2.37 -12.23 -4.63
N LEU A 323 -1.14 -12.75 -4.53
CA LEU A 323 -0.83 -14.16 -4.75
C LEU A 323 -1.31 -14.98 -3.55
N ALA A 324 -0.96 -14.53 -2.34
CA ALA A 324 -1.26 -15.22 -1.09
C ALA A 324 -2.77 -15.30 -0.77
N LYS A 325 -3.55 -14.27 -1.16
CA LYS A 325 -4.97 -14.16 -0.78
C LYS A 325 -5.94 -14.64 -1.87
N CYS A 326 -5.48 -15.02 -3.06
CA CYS A 326 -6.38 -15.49 -4.11
C CYS A 326 -6.81 -16.94 -3.82
N PRO A 327 -8.12 -17.23 -3.65
CA PRO A 327 -8.59 -18.57 -3.27
C PRO A 327 -8.38 -19.64 -4.34
N ILE A 328 -8.21 -19.23 -5.60
CA ILE A 328 -7.95 -20.13 -6.76
C ILE A 328 -6.58 -19.87 -7.39
N SER A 329 -5.71 -19.15 -6.68
CA SER A 329 -4.34 -18.85 -7.11
C SER A 329 -4.22 -18.20 -8.49
N MET A 330 -5.21 -17.41 -8.94
CA MET A 330 -5.14 -16.59 -10.15
C MET A 330 -4.62 -15.20 -9.80
N ASN A 331 -3.44 -14.88 -10.30
CA ASN A 331 -2.67 -13.74 -9.85
C ASN A 331 -1.84 -13.13 -10.98
N ILE A 332 -1.20 -11.99 -10.68
CA ILE A 332 -0.43 -11.23 -11.67
C ILE A 332 0.75 -12.02 -12.23
N VAL A 333 1.40 -12.88 -11.45
CA VAL A 333 2.50 -13.71 -11.93
C VAL A 333 2.04 -14.71 -12.98
N LYS A 334 0.86 -15.34 -12.83
CA LYS A 334 0.31 -16.21 -13.88
C LYS A 334 0.02 -15.46 -15.17
N VAL A 335 -0.50 -14.23 -15.07
CA VAL A 335 -0.70 -13.34 -16.22
C VAL A 335 0.63 -12.99 -16.88
N MET A 336 1.63 -12.61 -16.08
CA MET A 336 2.98 -12.30 -16.56
C MET A 336 3.65 -13.47 -17.27
N LYS A 337 3.54 -14.68 -16.70
CA LYS A 337 4.07 -15.90 -17.32
C LYS A 337 3.41 -16.21 -18.64
N THR A 338 2.08 -16.15 -18.67
CA THR A 338 1.29 -16.51 -19.87
C THR A 338 1.53 -15.51 -21.00
N LEU A 339 1.39 -14.21 -20.74
CA LEU A 339 1.48 -13.18 -21.78
C LEU A 339 2.93 -12.82 -22.13
N GLY A 340 3.81 -12.82 -21.14
CA GLY A 340 5.24 -12.55 -21.30
C GLY A 340 6.03 -13.74 -21.84
N LYS A 341 5.41 -14.92 -21.98
CA LYS A 341 6.06 -16.19 -22.39
C LYS A 341 7.26 -16.54 -21.49
N ASN A 342 7.08 -16.42 -20.17
CA ASN A 342 8.08 -16.76 -19.15
C ASN A 342 8.02 -18.23 -18.71
#